data_AF-A0A939BUH1-F1
#
_entry.id   AF-A0A939BUH1-F1
#
_cell.length_a   1.000
_cell.length_b   1.000
_cell.length_c   1.000
_cell.angle_alpha   90.00
_cell.angle_beta   90.00
_cell.angle_gamma   90.00
#
_symmetry.space_group_name_H-M   'P 1'
#
loop_
_entity.id
_entity.type
_entity.pdbx_description
1 polymer ?
#
loop_
_entity_poly.entity_id
_entity_poly.type
_entity_poly.pdbx_seq_one_letter_code
_entity_poly.pdbx_strand_id
1 'polypeptide(L)'
;MTTTPTRPFTRQSTVQELSVTRPGRAFKKVIVSRLPETATEKERQELEDLTVNLPLETLVEMSEGKLSWGIADSLLDLANGKPHRVVPRVLGAGVGGVKKVAGRVRR
;
A
#
# COMPACT_ATOMS: atom_id res chain seq x y z
N MET A 1 13.04 -18.82 -3.00
CA MET A 1 13.05 -18.88 -1.53
C MET A 1 11.67 -18.46 -1.05
N THR A 2 10.84 -19.38 -0.55
CA THR A 2 9.53 -19.04 0.01
C THR A 2 9.73 -18.51 1.43
N THR A 3 9.81 -17.18 1.58
CA THR A 3 9.85 -16.55 2.90
C THR A 3 8.56 -16.90 3.63
N THR A 4 8.70 -17.58 4.77
CA THR A 4 7.54 -17.82 5.63
C THR A 4 7.07 -16.44 6.12
N PRO A 5 5.78 -16.09 5.98
CA PRO A 5 5.31 -14.77 6.35
C PRO A 5 5.50 -14.57 7.85
N THR A 6 6.45 -13.71 8.23
CA THR A 6 6.74 -13.37 9.62
C THR A 6 5.59 -12.52 10.14
N ARG A 7 4.74 -13.13 10.98
CA ARG A 7 3.73 -12.38 11.74
C ARG A 7 4.38 -11.78 12.99
N PRO A 8 3.99 -10.57 13.42
CA PRO A 8 2.96 -9.71 12.84
C PRO A 8 3.41 -9.03 11.55
N PHE A 9 2.47 -8.81 10.62
CA PHE A 9 2.72 -8.01 9.43
C PHE A 9 2.99 -6.56 9.80
N THR A 10 3.93 -5.93 9.09
CA THR A 10 4.36 -4.54 9.29
C THR A 10 4.35 -3.76 7.98
N ARG A 11 4.70 -2.48 8.02
CA ARG A 11 4.85 -1.63 6.82
C ARG A 11 5.94 -2.13 5.85
N GLN A 12 6.89 -2.92 6.36
CA GLN A 12 7.91 -3.59 5.56
C GLN A 12 7.41 -4.88 4.90
N SER A 13 6.24 -5.38 5.30
CA SER A 13 5.65 -6.56 4.68
C SER A 13 5.19 -6.23 3.26
N THR A 14 5.38 -7.19 2.37
CA THR A 14 4.98 -7.04 0.97
C THR A 14 3.51 -7.38 0.76
N VAL A 15 2.94 -6.93 -0.35
CA VAL A 15 1.55 -7.30 -0.71
C VAL A 15 1.43 -8.80 -0.95
N GLN A 16 2.48 -9.41 -1.51
CA GLN A 16 2.55 -10.85 -1.71
C GLN A 16 2.53 -11.61 -0.37
N GLU A 17 3.25 -11.14 0.65
CA GLU A 17 3.18 -11.72 2.00
C GLU A 17 1.80 -11.56 2.64
N LEU A 18 1.18 -10.39 2.47
CA LEU A 18 -0.17 -10.13 2.99
C LEU A 18 -1.25 -10.97 2.29
N SER A 19 -1.00 -11.42 1.05
CA SER A 19 -1.94 -12.22 0.25
C SER A 19 -2.29 -13.59 0.87
N VAL A 20 -1.57 -14.02 1.91
CA VAL A 20 -1.99 -15.19 2.71
C VAL A 20 -3.27 -14.91 3.51
N THR A 21 -3.63 -13.63 3.70
CA THR A 21 -4.84 -13.19 4.41
C THR A 21 -5.94 -12.75 3.45
N ARG A 22 -7.22 -12.85 3.87
CA ARG A 22 -8.36 -12.33 3.08
C ARG A 22 -8.22 -10.83 2.71
N PRO A 23 -7.91 -9.91 3.64
CA PRO A 23 -7.77 -8.49 3.29
C PRO A 23 -6.57 -8.24 2.36
N GLY A 24 -5.45 -8.94 2.55
CA GLY A 24 -4.31 -8.84 1.63
C GLY A 24 -4.61 -9.34 0.22
N ARG A 25 -5.40 -10.41 0.05
CA ARG A 25 -5.87 -10.85 -1.28
C ARG A 25 -6.74 -9.80 -1.96
N ALA A 26 -7.65 -9.19 -1.22
CA ALA A 26 -8.49 -8.13 -1.76
C ALA A 26 -7.65 -6.93 -2.19
N PHE A 27 -6.68 -6.53 -1.36
CA PHE A 27 -5.77 -5.44 -1.67
C PHE A 27 -4.89 -5.71 -2.90
N LYS A 28 -4.34 -6.92 -3.02
CA LYS A 28 -3.59 -7.35 -4.22
C LYS A 28 -4.43 -7.17 -5.49
N LYS A 29 -5.70 -7.61 -5.48
CA LYS A 29 -6.60 -7.44 -6.63
C LYS A 29 -6.80 -5.98 -7.01
N VAL A 30 -6.94 -5.09 -6.02
CA VAL A 30 -7.10 -3.65 -6.26
C VAL A 30 -5.84 -3.06 -6.89
N ILE A 31 -4.64 -3.43 -6.42
CA ILE A 31 -3.38 -2.99 -7.02
C ILE A 31 -3.29 -3.47 -8.47
N VAL A 32 -3.49 -4.77 -8.70
CA VAL A 32 -3.39 -5.37 -10.04
C VAL A 32 -4.38 -4.75 -11.02
N SER A 33 -5.59 -4.43 -10.56
CA SER A 33 -6.59 -3.73 -11.40
C SER A 33 -6.24 -2.29 -11.77
N ARG A 34 -5.28 -1.68 -11.06
CA ARG A 34 -4.83 -0.30 -11.28
C ARG A 34 -3.48 -0.22 -11.97
N LEU A 35 -2.85 -1.35 -12.26
CA LEU A 35 -1.62 -1.38 -13.04
C LEU A 35 -1.90 -0.86 -14.45
N PRO A 36 -0.94 -0.17 -15.07
CA PRO A 36 -1.08 0.26 -16.45
C PRO A 36 -1.28 -0.95 -17.36
N GLU A 37 -2.06 -0.76 -18.42
CA GLU A 37 -2.19 -1.76 -19.48
C GLU A 37 -0.83 -1.95 -20.15
N THR A 38 -0.46 -3.21 -20.37
CA THR A 38 0.80 -3.62 -21.01
C THR A 38 0.48 -4.31 -22.32
N ALA A 39 1.43 -4.30 -23.26
CA ALA A 39 1.22 -4.84 -24.60
C ALA A 39 1.14 -6.39 -24.59
N THR A 40 1.78 -7.03 -23.62
CA THR A 40 1.82 -8.48 -23.49
C THR A 40 1.47 -8.98 -22.09
N GLU A 41 0.90 -10.18 -22.00
CA GLU A 41 0.60 -10.82 -20.70
C GLU A 41 1.87 -11.08 -19.88
N LYS A 42 3.01 -11.30 -20.55
CA LYS A 42 4.30 -11.51 -19.87
C LYS A 42 4.76 -10.23 -19.16
N GLU A 43 4.70 -9.08 -19.83
CA GLU A 43 5.00 -7.78 -19.21
C GLU A 43 4.02 -7.46 -18.09
N ARG A 44 2.74 -7.82 -18.26
CA ARG A 44 1.72 -7.68 -17.22
C ARG A 44 2.07 -8.46 -15.96
N GLN A 45 2.46 -9.72 -16.12
CA GLN A 45 2.83 -10.60 -15.02
C GLN A 45 4.12 -10.13 -14.33
N GLU A 46 5.12 -9.70 -15.11
CA GLU A 46 6.37 -9.14 -14.58
C GLU A 46 6.10 -7.86 -13.78
N LEU A 47 5.24 -6.97 -14.29
CA LEU A 47 4.87 -5.75 -13.59
C LEU A 47 4.06 -6.03 -12.32
N GLU A 48 3.15 -7.00 -12.36
CA GLU A 48 2.43 -7.47 -11.18
C GLU A 48 3.41 -8.01 -10.13
N ASP A 49 4.31 -8.91 -10.51
CA ASP A 49 5.27 -9.52 -9.61
C ASP A 49 6.22 -8.47 -9.01
N LEU A 50 6.68 -7.51 -9.80
CA LEU A 50 7.47 -6.38 -9.29
C LEU A 50 6.69 -5.57 -8.27
N THR A 51 5.45 -5.19 -8.59
CA THR A 51 4.65 -4.30 -7.74
C THR A 51 4.24 -4.98 -6.44
N VAL A 52 3.83 -6.25 -6.47
CA VAL A 52 3.31 -6.96 -5.28
C VAL A 52 4.42 -7.43 -4.33
N ASN A 53 5.67 -7.47 -4.80
CA ASN A 53 6.84 -7.73 -3.97
C ASN A 53 7.43 -6.45 -3.34
N LEU A 54 6.90 -5.26 -3.65
CA LEU A 54 7.29 -4.05 -2.95
C LEU A 54 6.70 -4.03 -1.53
N PRO A 55 7.44 -3.47 -0.54
CA PRO A 55 6.91 -3.15 0.77
C PRO A 55 5.69 -2.21 0.69
N LEU A 56 4.75 -2.33 1.63
CA LEU A 56 3.62 -1.41 1.73
C LEU A 56 4.05 0.05 1.87
N GLU A 57 5.13 0.32 2.62
CA GLU A 57 5.70 1.67 2.75
C GLU A 57 6.06 2.26 1.38
N THR A 58 6.85 1.53 0.59
CA THR A 58 7.25 1.95 -0.74
C THR A 58 6.05 2.18 -1.65
N LEU A 59 5.03 1.33 -1.57
CA LEU A 59 3.80 1.52 -2.33
C LEU A 59 3.05 2.79 -1.92
N VAL A 60 2.98 3.13 -0.62
CA VAL A 60 2.35 4.37 -0.15
C VAL A 60 3.11 5.59 -0.66
N GLU A 61 4.43 5.57 -0.58
CA GLU A 61 5.30 6.66 -1.02
C GLU A 61 5.21 6.90 -2.54
N MET A 62 5.24 5.83 -3.33
CA MET A 62 5.13 5.89 -4.80
C MET A 62 3.72 6.19 -5.29
N SER A 63 2.70 6.03 -4.45
CA SER A 63 1.31 6.14 -4.88
C SER A 63 0.84 7.59 -5.11
N GLU A 64 1.68 8.60 -4.87
CA GLU A 64 1.34 10.03 -5.05
C GLU A 64 0.04 10.43 -4.33
N GLY A 65 -0.24 9.81 -3.17
CA GLY A 65 -1.45 10.05 -2.39
C GLY A 65 -2.68 9.21 -2.75
N LYS A 66 -2.64 8.36 -3.80
CA LYS A 66 -3.74 7.42 -4.12
C LYS A 66 -3.88 6.28 -3.09
N LEU A 67 -2.80 5.98 -2.37
CA LEU A 67 -2.70 5.07 -1.24
C LEU A 67 -2.19 5.87 -0.06
N SER A 68 -2.99 5.98 1.00
CA SER A 68 -2.60 6.72 2.20
C SER A 68 -2.07 5.78 3.28
N TRP A 69 -1.25 6.32 4.18
CA TRP A 69 -0.80 5.62 5.39
C TRP A 69 -1.96 5.08 6.23
N GLY A 70 -3.11 5.77 6.23
CA GLY A 70 -4.32 5.29 6.92
C GLY A 70 -4.89 4.00 6.30
N ILE A 71 -4.85 3.87 4.97
CA ILE A 71 -5.28 2.64 4.27
C ILE A 71 -4.28 1.51 4.55
N ALA A 72 -2.98 1.78 4.46
CA ALA A 72 -1.94 0.79 4.73
C ALA A 72 -2.00 0.27 6.17
N ASP A 73 -2.13 1.16 7.17
CA ASP A 73 -2.25 0.76 8.57
C ASP A 73 -3.55 -0.03 8.83
N SER A 74 -4.66 0.36 8.20
CA SER A 74 -5.93 -0.38 8.31
C SER A 74 -5.83 -1.79 7.71
N LEU A 75 -5.12 -1.92 6.58
CA LEU A 75 -4.83 -3.21 5.97
C LEU A 75 -4.01 -4.10 6.91
N LEU A 76 -3.00 -3.53 7.57
CA LEU A 76 -2.17 -4.23 8.55
C LEU A 76 -2.97 -4.65 9.78
N ASP A 77 -3.84 -3.79 10.31
CA ASP A 77 -4.71 -4.12 11.43
C ASP A 77 -5.65 -5.29 11.07
N LEU A 78 -6.23 -5.27 9.87
CA LEU A 78 -7.07 -6.37 9.38
C LEU A 78 -6.28 -7.66 9.14
N ALA A 79 -5.10 -7.57 8.51
CA ALA A 79 -4.23 -8.72 8.23
C ALA A 79 -3.70 -9.38 9.51
N ASN A 80 -3.50 -8.58 10.57
CA ASN A 80 -3.09 -9.05 11.89
C ASN A 80 -4.27 -9.45 12.80
N GLY A 81 -5.52 -9.45 12.30
CA GLY A 81 -6.68 -9.87 13.08
C GLY A 81 -7.09 -8.88 14.20
N LYS A 82 -6.79 -7.59 14.03
CA LYS A 82 -7.13 -6.50 14.97
C LYS A 82 -8.17 -5.54 14.38
N PRO A 83 -9.40 -5.98 14.03
CA PRO A 83 -10.40 -5.15 13.37
C PRO A 83 -10.87 -3.96 14.22
N HIS A 84 -10.78 -4.05 15.55
CA HIS A 84 -11.10 -2.96 16.48
C HIS A 84 -10.11 -1.79 16.42
N ARG A 85 -8.96 -1.95 15.74
CA ARG A 85 -7.97 -0.89 15.52
C ARG A 85 -8.07 -0.26 14.14
N VAL A 86 -9.02 -0.65 13.30
CA VAL A 86 -9.30 0.01 12.02
C VAL A 86 -9.77 1.42 12.32
N VAL A 87 -8.81 2.34 12.45
CA VAL A 87 -9.08 3.74 12.74
C VAL A 87 -9.65 4.34 11.46
N PRO A 88 -10.80 5.02 11.50
CA PRO A 88 -11.28 5.81 10.37
C PRO A 88 -10.39 7.05 10.21
N ARG A 89 -9.15 6.88 9.72
CA ARG A 89 -8.21 7.96 9.41
C ARG A 89 -8.47 8.57 8.03
N VAL A 90 -9.74 8.67 7.65
CA VAL A 90 -10.16 9.25 6.36
C VAL A 90 -10.16 10.79 6.38
N LEU A 91 -9.91 11.43 7.53
CA LEU A 91 -9.91 12.90 7.66
C LEU A 91 -8.52 13.58 7.64
N GLY A 92 -7.42 12.83 7.51
CA GLY A 92 -6.07 13.41 7.59
C GLY A 92 -5.42 13.84 6.26
N ALA A 93 -5.87 13.30 5.13
CA ALA A 93 -5.17 13.45 3.85
C ALA A 93 -5.75 14.54 2.91
N GLY A 94 -6.68 15.37 3.41
CA GLY A 94 -7.33 16.44 2.61
C GLY A 94 -7.04 17.88 3.03
N VAL A 95 -6.40 18.13 4.20
CA VAL A 95 -6.26 19.50 4.74
C VAL A 95 -4.80 19.90 5.06
N GLY A 96 -3.84 18.98 5.05
CA GLY A 96 -2.44 19.28 5.43
C GLY A 96 -1.46 19.58 4.29
N GLY A 97 -1.81 19.27 3.03
CA GLY A 97 -0.84 19.17 1.94
C GLY A 97 -0.46 20.45 1.19
N VAL A 98 -1.15 21.59 1.40
CA VAL A 98 -0.97 22.79 0.55
C VAL A 98 -0.25 23.94 1.27
N LYS A 99 0.01 23.86 2.59
CA LYS A 99 0.51 25.02 3.35
C LYS A 99 2.02 25.05 3.65
N LYS A 100 2.83 24.08 3.19
CA LYS A 100 4.24 23.99 3.60
C LYS A 100 5.30 24.05 2.49
N VAL A 101 5.01 24.74 1.38
CA VAL A 101 6.05 25.08 0.39
C VAL A 101 6.04 26.55 -0.08
N ALA A 102 5.06 27.37 0.32
CA ALA A 102 5.01 28.80 -0.08
C ALA A 102 5.80 29.76 0.86
N GLY A 103 6.51 29.25 1.86
CA GLY A 103 7.10 30.07 2.93
C GLY A 103 8.61 30.31 2.88
N ARG A 104 9.34 29.80 1.88
CA ARG A 104 10.81 29.90 1.85
C ARG A 104 11.37 30.43 0.53
N VAL A 105 10.78 31.51 0.03
CA VAL A 105 11.44 32.48 -0.86
C VAL A 105 10.94 33.87 -0.46
N ARG A 106 11.57 34.46 0.55
CA ARG A 106 11.66 35.91 0.82
C ARG A 106 12.40 36.14 2.15
N ARG A 107 13.71 36.24 2.05
CA ARG A 107 14.55 37.36 2.52
C ARG A 107 16.00 36.99 2.37
#